data_AF-A0A6G3XHD3-F1
#
_entry.id   AF-A0A6G3XHD3-F1
#
_cell.length_a   1.000
_cell.length_b   1.000
_cell.length_c   1.000
_cell.angle_alpha   90.00
_cell.angle_beta   90.00
_cell.angle_gamma   90.00
#
_symmetry.space_group_name_H-M   'P 1'
#
loop_
_entity.id
_entity.type
_entity.pdbx_description
1 polymer ?
#
loop_
_entity_poly.entity_id
_entity_poly.type
_entity_poly.pdbx_seq_one_letter_code
_entity_poly.pdbx_strand_id
1 'polypeptide(L)'
;LPEMWEWCRSRTAADPLFGVPASFVAPDAKLVHPVGLMPTRTCLEVASHRHAAGVDAEVRTLLDELQARCDSDERFRRCRRFLARNPVVHQGDRFAVRRNKAGWNNDAWTRVRELYRPVPEFLYVDDVALRCPTCGLPALTHDRSVPLPGHPMGAEEAWCEGEECPRDGGLELIRKPKLALVQPRSLRVFLALPQAVEEAALSVLEAAGIGWSSVPGELGAYRLRVTGGETVDVRIRDRLEPGLLAAGIAHSPPSVDRTFVVVPQRLADRTGYRARFTSALPASLRERMVLTTPTGLVPGIRGEDQADA
;
A
#
# COMPACT_ATOMS: atom_id res chain seq x y z
N LEU A 1 23.96 -3.20 -20.48
CA LEU A 1 23.04 -2.76 -19.38
C LEU A 1 21.76 -2.10 -19.92
N PRO A 2 21.79 -1.14 -20.87
CA PRO A 2 20.56 -0.57 -21.46
C PRO A 2 19.64 -1.62 -22.11
N GLU A 3 20.23 -2.57 -22.85
CA GLU A 3 19.51 -3.67 -23.50
C GLU A 3 18.76 -4.58 -22.52
N MET A 4 19.31 -4.80 -21.31
CA MET A 4 18.66 -5.62 -20.29
C MET A 4 17.44 -4.92 -19.68
N TRP A 5 17.52 -3.60 -19.47
CA TRP A 5 16.40 -2.80 -18.99
C TRP A 5 15.28 -2.72 -20.03
N GLU A 6 15.64 -2.50 -21.29
CA GLU A 6 14.69 -2.50 -22.40
C GLU A 6 14.00 -3.86 -22.55
N TRP A 7 14.78 -4.93 -22.46
CA TRP A 7 14.29 -6.30 -22.48
C TRP A 7 13.31 -6.58 -21.35
N CYS A 8 13.65 -6.22 -20.10
CA CYS A 8 12.77 -6.38 -18.94
C CYS A 8 11.47 -5.56 -19.06
N ARG A 9 11.53 -4.37 -19.68
CA ARG A 9 10.37 -3.49 -19.90
C ARG A 9 9.37 -4.07 -20.90
N SER A 10 9.87 -4.74 -21.94
CA SER A 10 9.03 -5.28 -23.01
C SER A 10 8.23 -6.54 -22.60
N ARG A 11 8.72 -7.32 -21.63
CA ARG A 11 8.11 -8.61 -21.23
C ARG A 11 7.07 -8.47 -20.13
N THR A 12 6.06 -9.35 -20.16
CA THR A 12 5.03 -9.44 -19.13
C THR A 12 5.54 -10.22 -17.92
N ALA A 13 4.97 -9.99 -16.74
CA ALA A 13 5.31 -10.70 -15.51
C ALA A 13 5.02 -12.20 -15.60
N ALA A 14 4.03 -12.60 -16.40
CA ALA A 14 3.69 -13.99 -16.69
C ALA A 14 4.64 -14.67 -17.70
N ASP A 15 5.67 -13.97 -18.19
CA ASP A 15 6.67 -14.60 -19.06
C ASP A 15 7.35 -15.78 -18.32
N PRO A 16 7.42 -16.97 -18.94
CA PRO A 16 7.99 -18.16 -18.31
C PRO A 16 9.40 -17.96 -17.74
N LEU A 17 10.19 -17.04 -18.31
CA LEU A 17 11.54 -16.74 -17.82
C LEU A 17 11.56 -16.18 -16.39
N PHE A 18 10.50 -15.48 -15.97
CA PHE A 18 10.40 -15.00 -14.59
C PHE A 18 9.88 -16.09 -13.65
N GLY A 19 9.31 -17.18 -14.18
CA GLY A 19 8.75 -18.30 -13.41
C GLY A 19 7.51 -17.95 -12.59
N VAL A 20 6.82 -16.83 -12.89
CA VAL A 20 5.63 -16.40 -12.14
C VAL A 20 4.44 -17.15 -12.72
N PRO A 21 3.67 -17.91 -11.92
CA PRO A 21 2.46 -18.54 -12.42
C PRO A 21 1.52 -17.50 -13.04
N ALA A 22 1.05 -17.74 -14.26
CA ALA A 22 0.17 -16.79 -14.96
C ALA A 22 -1.16 -16.54 -14.22
N SER A 23 -1.58 -17.47 -13.35
CA SER A 23 -2.75 -17.31 -12.48
C SER A 23 -2.54 -16.27 -11.37
N PHE A 24 -1.31 -15.89 -11.08
CA PHE A 24 -0.99 -14.97 -9.99
C PHE A 24 -0.99 -13.51 -10.41
N VAL A 25 -0.72 -13.22 -11.68
CA VAL A 25 -0.54 -11.85 -12.19
C VAL A 25 -1.46 -11.57 -13.36
N ALA A 26 -1.83 -10.31 -13.56
CA ALA A 26 -2.55 -9.90 -14.76
C ALA A 26 -1.73 -10.19 -16.04
N PRO A 27 -2.36 -10.53 -17.18
CA PRO A 27 -1.64 -10.90 -18.40
C PRO A 27 -0.69 -9.82 -18.92
N ASP A 28 -1.04 -8.56 -18.73
CA ASP A 28 -0.32 -7.37 -19.18
C ASP A 28 0.60 -6.79 -18.11
N ALA A 29 0.59 -7.34 -16.88
CA ALA A 29 1.40 -6.84 -15.79
C ALA A 29 2.89 -6.84 -16.16
N LYS A 30 3.61 -5.79 -15.78
CA LYS A 30 5.06 -5.63 -16.01
C LYS A 30 5.80 -5.69 -14.68
N LEU A 31 7.04 -6.17 -14.70
CA LEU A 31 7.91 -6.15 -13.52
C LEU A 31 8.74 -4.86 -13.41
N VAL A 32 8.90 -4.13 -14.51
CA VAL A 32 9.56 -2.82 -14.56
C VAL A 32 8.58 -1.81 -15.14
N HIS A 33 8.40 -0.68 -14.47
CA HIS A 33 7.48 0.35 -14.90
C HIS A 33 8.02 1.05 -16.15
N PRO A 34 7.22 1.22 -17.22
CA PRO A 34 7.72 1.74 -18.50
C PRO A 34 8.22 3.19 -18.43
N VAL A 35 7.56 4.01 -17.60
CA VAL A 35 7.90 5.42 -17.37
C VAL A 35 9.01 5.61 -16.33
N GLY A 36 8.75 5.19 -15.07
CA GLY A 36 9.72 5.40 -13.98
C GLY A 36 11.01 4.60 -14.11
N LEU A 37 11.03 3.53 -14.91
CA LEU A 37 12.13 2.56 -15.01
C LEU A 37 12.52 1.95 -13.66
N MET A 38 11.51 1.75 -12.81
CA MET A 38 11.63 1.19 -11.46
C MET A 38 10.91 -0.16 -11.40
N PRO A 39 11.30 -1.07 -10.49
CA PRO A 39 10.51 -2.27 -10.24
C PRO A 39 9.06 -1.90 -9.96
N THR A 40 8.07 -2.61 -10.48
CA THR A 40 6.66 -2.28 -10.26
C THR A 40 6.15 -2.73 -8.89
N ARG A 41 4.93 -2.33 -8.52
CA ARG A 41 4.22 -2.92 -7.38
C ARG A 41 4.00 -4.42 -7.57
N THR A 42 3.64 -4.88 -8.77
CA THR A 42 3.57 -6.31 -9.11
C THR A 42 4.90 -7.01 -8.84
N CYS A 43 6.04 -6.40 -9.19
CA CYS A 43 7.35 -6.98 -8.87
C CYS A 43 7.57 -7.16 -7.37
N LEU A 44 7.19 -6.17 -6.55
CA LEU A 44 7.29 -6.27 -5.10
C LEU A 44 6.34 -7.34 -4.53
N GLU A 45 5.11 -7.45 -5.05
CA GLU A 45 4.17 -8.49 -4.62
C GLU A 45 4.66 -9.90 -4.97
N VAL A 46 5.22 -10.09 -6.16
CA VAL A 46 5.85 -11.36 -6.58
C VAL A 46 7.02 -11.70 -5.65
N ALA A 47 7.88 -10.72 -5.37
CA ALA A 47 9.03 -10.91 -4.48
C ALA A 47 8.60 -11.27 -3.04
N SER A 48 7.51 -10.66 -2.55
CA SER A 48 6.90 -11.00 -1.26
C SER A 48 6.33 -12.42 -1.22
N HIS A 49 5.80 -12.93 -2.33
CA HIS A 49 5.20 -14.26 -2.37
C HIS A 49 6.24 -15.40 -2.44
N ARG A 50 7.33 -15.22 -3.20
CA ARG A 50 8.30 -16.29 -3.44
C ARG A 50 9.28 -16.56 -2.33
N HIS A 51 9.55 -15.56 -1.50
CA HIS A 51 10.60 -15.63 -0.50
C HIS A 51 10.01 -15.49 0.89
N ALA A 52 10.32 -16.44 1.78
CA ALA A 52 9.94 -16.35 3.19
C ALA A 52 10.50 -15.06 3.86
N ALA A 53 11.61 -14.53 3.34
CA ALA A 53 12.20 -13.23 3.69
C ALA A 53 11.94 -12.15 2.61
N GLY A 54 10.76 -12.18 1.97
CA GLY A 54 10.37 -11.21 0.95
C GLY A 54 10.05 -9.82 1.50
N VAL A 55 9.64 -8.91 0.63
CA VAL A 55 9.46 -7.48 0.97
C VAL A 55 8.37 -7.27 2.03
N ASP A 56 7.31 -8.08 2.05
CA ASP A 56 6.30 -8.08 3.11
C ASP A 56 6.88 -8.53 4.47
N ALA A 57 7.81 -9.48 4.47
CA ALA A 57 8.46 -9.95 5.68
C ALA A 57 9.38 -8.87 6.26
N GLU A 58 10.11 -8.14 5.41
CA GLU A 58 10.89 -6.97 5.82
C GLU A 58 10.03 -5.95 6.57
N VAL A 59 8.82 -5.66 6.08
CA VAL A 59 7.88 -4.73 6.75
C VAL A 59 7.47 -5.24 8.11
N ARG A 60 7.15 -6.54 8.23
CA ARG A 60 6.81 -7.14 9.53
C ARG A 60 7.97 -7.02 10.50
N THR A 61 9.18 -7.39 10.09
CA THR A 61 10.39 -7.25 10.91
C THR A 61 10.59 -5.81 11.40
N LEU A 62 10.52 -4.82 10.50
CA LEU A 62 10.69 -3.41 10.87
C LEU A 62 9.61 -2.92 11.86
N LEU A 63 8.37 -3.42 11.72
CA LEU A 63 7.27 -3.05 12.61
C LEU A 63 7.33 -3.78 13.95
N ASP A 64 7.75 -5.04 13.97
CA ASP A 64 7.98 -5.81 15.21
C ASP A 64 9.11 -5.18 16.03
N GLU A 65 10.22 -4.79 15.39
CA GLU A 65 11.31 -4.05 16.02
C GLU A 65 10.87 -2.67 16.54
N LEU A 66 9.96 -2.00 15.83
CA LEU A 66 9.38 -0.75 16.31
C LEU A 66 8.45 -0.99 17.50
N GLN A 67 7.62 -2.05 17.47
CA GLN A 67 6.73 -2.41 18.56
C GLN A 67 7.52 -2.78 19.81
N ALA A 68 8.59 -3.56 19.69
CA ALA A 68 9.47 -3.94 20.81
C ALA A 68 10.11 -2.72 21.51
N ARG A 69 10.34 -1.63 20.77
CA ARG A 69 10.85 -0.34 21.31
C ARG A 69 9.75 0.58 21.84
N CYS A 70 8.48 0.25 21.59
CA CYS A 70 7.34 0.95 22.16
C CYS A 70 6.92 0.27 23.47
N ASP A 71 6.86 1.02 24.56
CA ASP A 71 6.45 0.51 25.88
C ASP A 71 4.92 0.30 26.02
N SER A 72 4.16 0.56 24.96
CA SER A 72 2.69 0.49 24.97
C SER A 72 2.14 0.39 23.54
N ASP A 73 1.05 -0.36 23.38
CA ASP A 73 0.35 -0.50 22.10
C ASP A 73 -0.11 0.84 21.53
N GLU A 74 -0.58 1.75 22.38
CA GLU A 74 -1.04 3.07 21.95
C GLU A 74 0.11 3.91 21.37
N ARG A 75 1.32 3.74 21.90
CA ARG A 75 2.50 4.41 21.34
C ARG A 75 2.92 3.77 20.02
N PHE A 76 2.89 2.45 19.93
CA PHE A 76 3.15 1.74 18.69
C PHE A 76 2.17 2.18 17.58
N ARG A 77 0.87 2.24 17.87
CA ARG A 77 -0.16 2.72 16.93
C ARG A 77 0.11 4.15 16.46
N ARG A 78 0.50 5.06 17.36
CA ARG A 78 0.90 6.44 17.00
C ARG A 78 2.12 6.46 16.07
N CYS A 79 3.13 5.65 16.32
CA CYS A 79 4.32 5.54 15.46
C CYS A 79 3.97 4.94 14.08
N ARG A 80 3.16 3.87 14.05
CA ARG A 80 2.68 3.27 12.80
C ARG A 80 1.88 4.26 11.96
N ARG A 81 0.95 5.00 12.58
CA ARG A 81 0.17 6.03 11.90
C ARG A 81 1.06 7.16 11.37
N PHE A 82 2.10 7.55 12.12
CA PHE A 82 3.08 8.52 11.64
C PHE A 82 3.79 8.00 10.39
N LEU A 83 4.31 6.76 10.42
CA LEU A 83 4.96 6.15 9.25
C LEU A 83 4.00 6.11 8.05
N ALA A 84 2.79 5.59 8.23
CA ALA A 84 1.86 5.41 7.14
C ALA A 84 1.45 6.73 6.46
N ARG A 85 1.37 7.83 7.22
CA ARG A 85 1.02 9.17 6.69
C ARG A 85 2.21 9.96 6.14
N ASN A 86 3.44 9.56 6.44
CA ASN A 86 4.64 10.34 6.12
C ASN A 86 5.69 9.50 5.38
N PRO A 87 5.39 8.97 4.19
CA PRO A 87 6.37 8.19 3.40
C PRO A 87 7.63 8.99 3.06
N VAL A 88 7.48 10.33 2.94
CA VAL A 88 8.56 11.30 2.79
C VAL A 88 8.37 12.40 3.83
N VAL A 89 9.44 12.75 4.53
CA VAL A 89 9.48 13.84 5.51
C VAL A 89 10.52 14.88 5.12
N HIS A 90 10.22 16.16 5.28
CA HIS A 90 11.18 17.23 5.05
C HIS A 90 11.65 17.82 6.38
N GLN A 91 12.97 17.90 6.65
CA GLN A 91 13.50 18.31 7.96
C GLN A 91 12.99 19.68 8.44
N GLY A 92 12.66 20.59 7.51
CA GLY A 92 12.05 21.90 7.83
C GLY A 92 10.63 21.81 8.38
N ASP A 93 9.89 20.73 8.13
CA ASP A 93 8.50 20.55 8.60
C ASP A 93 8.42 20.21 10.08
N ARG A 94 9.55 19.79 10.69
CA ARG A 94 9.68 19.55 12.13
C ARG A 94 9.23 20.74 12.98
N PHE A 95 9.40 21.96 12.48
CA PHE A 95 9.07 23.21 13.18
C PHE A 95 7.86 23.95 12.58
N ALA A 96 7.08 23.32 11.70
CA ALA A 96 6.04 23.98 10.89
C ALA A 96 4.79 24.47 11.65
N VAL A 97 4.80 24.50 12.98
CA VAL A 97 3.77 25.14 13.82
C VAL A 97 3.51 26.60 13.38
N ARG A 98 4.53 27.26 12.81
CA ARG A 98 4.42 28.64 12.27
C ARG A 98 3.62 28.80 10.97
N ARG A 99 3.13 27.73 10.33
CA ARG A 99 2.40 27.79 9.03
C ARG A 99 1.00 27.16 9.05
N ASN A 100 0.31 27.14 10.20
CA ASN A 100 -0.99 26.48 10.37
C ASN A 100 -1.02 24.98 9.99
N LYS A 101 0.16 24.33 9.90
CA LYS A 101 0.27 22.88 9.79
C LYS A 101 0.63 22.34 11.18
N ALA A 102 -0.10 21.32 11.63
CA ALA A 102 0.31 20.58 12.82
C ALA A 102 1.74 20.09 12.60
N GLY A 103 2.67 20.53 13.46
CA GLY A 103 4.05 20.03 13.43
C GLY A 103 4.08 18.52 13.65
N TRP A 104 5.22 17.90 13.35
CA TRP A 104 5.38 16.46 13.58
C TRP A 104 5.10 16.09 15.03
N ASN A 105 4.49 14.92 15.24
CA ASN A 105 4.48 14.31 16.56
C ASN A 105 5.93 13.94 16.92
N ASN A 106 6.60 14.78 17.70
CA ASN A 106 8.01 14.63 18.06
C ASN A 106 8.29 13.30 18.79
N ASP A 107 7.32 12.81 19.57
CA ASP A 107 7.45 11.53 20.28
C ASP A 107 7.46 10.35 19.32
N ALA A 108 6.60 10.38 18.30
CA ALA A 108 6.59 9.39 17.24
C ALA A 108 7.88 9.49 16.40
N TRP A 109 8.25 10.70 15.98
CA TRP A 109 9.43 10.95 15.15
C TRP A 109 10.72 10.38 15.76
N THR A 110 10.95 10.63 17.05
CA THR A 110 12.17 10.18 17.74
C THR A 110 12.37 8.66 17.66
N ARG A 111 11.28 7.89 17.59
CA ARG A 111 11.31 6.42 17.52
C ARG A 111 11.42 5.87 16.10
N VAL A 112 10.90 6.62 15.12
CA VAL A 112 10.85 6.15 13.73
C VAL A 112 11.95 6.73 12.85
N ARG A 113 12.67 7.77 13.28
CA ARG A 113 13.67 8.48 12.46
C ARG A 113 14.72 7.58 11.81
N GLU A 114 15.09 6.50 12.49
CA GLU A 114 16.10 5.53 12.02
C GLU A 114 15.62 4.70 10.83
N LEU A 115 14.29 4.62 10.64
CA LEU A 115 13.65 4.01 9.48
C LEU A 115 13.62 4.94 8.27
N TYR A 116 14.19 6.15 8.36
CA TYR A 116 14.29 7.06 7.22
C TYR A 116 15.74 7.16 6.75
N ARG A 117 15.89 7.36 5.45
CA ARG A 117 17.17 7.59 4.77
C ARG A 117 17.09 8.83 3.88
N PRO A 118 18.21 9.47 3.51
CA PRO A 118 18.20 10.52 2.51
C PRO A 118 17.50 10.05 1.23
N VAL A 119 16.78 10.95 0.57
CA VAL A 119 16.15 10.63 -0.73
C VAL A 119 17.27 10.28 -1.72
N PRO A 120 17.23 9.07 -2.35
CA PRO A 120 18.23 8.67 -3.33
C PRO A 120 18.30 9.63 -4.53
N GLU A 121 19.50 9.88 -5.04
CA GLU A 121 19.73 10.81 -6.16
C GLU A 121 19.05 10.38 -7.47
N PHE A 122 18.81 9.08 -7.67
CA PHE A 122 18.07 8.61 -8.86
C PHE A 122 16.58 9.04 -8.86
N LEU A 123 16.07 9.54 -7.73
CA LEU A 123 14.73 10.16 -7.62
C LEU A 123 14.77 11.68 -7.80
N TYR A 124 15.95 12.25 -8.07
CA TYR A 124 16.08 13.67 -8.32
C TYR A 124 15.77 13.95 -9.79
N VAL A 125 15.22 15.14 -10.02
CA VAL A 125 14.99 15.75 -11.31
C VAL A 125 15.58 17.14 -11.18
N ASP A 126 16.73 17.36 -11.82
CA ASP A 126 17.64 18.47 -11.51
C ASP A 126 17.96 18.55 -9.99
N ASP A 127 17.63 19.67 -9.34
CA ASP A 127 17.85 19.92 -7.90
C ASP A 127 16.56 19.78 -7.05
N VAL A 128 15.54 19.10 -7.57
CA VAL A 128 14.29 18.81 -6.86
C VAL A 128 14.00 17.32 -6.83
N ALA A 129 13.16 16.88 -5.89
CA ALA A 129 12.49 15.59 -5.98
C ALA A 129 10.99 15.81 -6.16
N LEU A 130 10.29 14.85 -6.75
CA LEU A 130 8.86 14.93 -6.97
C LEU A 130 8.13 13.93 -6.08
N ARG A 131 6.92 14.29 -5.66
CA ARG A 131 6.00 13.37 -4.97
C ARG A 131 4.59 13.47 -5.51
N CYS A 132 3.85 12.38 -5.41
CA CYS A 132 2.43 12.35 -5.75
C CYS A 132 1.61 13.05 -4.64
N PRO A 133 0.72 14.00 -4.98
CA PRO A 133 -0.13 14.66 -3.99
C PRO A 133 -1.15 13.70 -3.34
N THR A 134 -1.56 12.65 -4.06
CA THR A 134 -2.58 11.70 -3.57
C THR A 134 -2.03 10.74 -2.52
N CYS A 135 -0.88 10.12 -2.78
CA CYS A 135 -0.32 9.08 -1.89
C CYS A 135 0.94 9.53 -1.14
N GLY A 136 1.47 10.72 -1.43
CA GLY A 136 2.70 11.24 -0.83
C GLY A 136 3.99 10.51 -1.24
N LEU A 137 3.90 9.48 -2.08
CA LEU A 137 5.05 8.67 -2.49
C LEU A 137 5.91 9.38 -3.54
N PRO A 138 7.19 8.99 -3.66
CA PRO A 138 8.07 9.52 -4.71
C PRO A 138 7.47 9.35 -6.11
N ALA A 139 7.77 10.32 -6.96
CA ALA A 139 7.31 10.39 -8.34
C ALA A 139 8.44 10.85 -9.27
N LEU A 140 8.27 10.58 -10.56
CA LEU A 140 9.16 10.99 -11.63
C LEU A 140 8.35 11.32 -12.88
N THR A 141 8.85 12.24 -13.69
CA THR A 141 8.41 12.45 -15.07
C THR A 141 9.17 11.52 -16.01
N HIS A 142 8.55 11.16 -17.14
CA HIS A 142 9.13 10.30 -18.16
C HIS A 142 10.45 10.85 -18.70
N ASP A 143 10.45 12.13 -19.04
CA ASP A 143 11.58 12.85 -19.65
C ASP A 143 12.60 13.36 -18.63
N ARG A 144 12.38 13.08 -17.33
CA ARG A 144 13.20 13.61 -16.22
C ARG A 144 13.28 15.14 -16.26
N SER A 145 12.18 15.83 -16.60
CA SER A 145 12.05 17.27 -16.49
C SER A 145 11.21 17.69 -15.28
N VAL A 146 11.46 18.88 -14.75
CA VAL A 146 10.67 19.46 -13.66
C VAL A 146 9.32 19.92 -14.23
N PRO A 147 8.18 19.31 -13.81
CA PRO A 147 6.88 19.69 -14.34
C PRO A 147 6.47 21.08 -13.87
N LEU A 148 5.61 21.74 -14.65
CA LEU A 148 4.95 22.97 -14.21
C LEU A 148 4.06 22.65 -13.00
N PRO A 149 4.18 23.39 -11.88
CA PRO A 149 3.38 23.13 -10.68
C PRO A 149 1.88 23.17 -10.97
N GLY A 150 1.15 22.13 -10.55
CA GLY A 150 -0.30 22.05 -10.73
C GLY A 150 -0.76 21.67 -12.13
N HIS A 151 0.16 21.39 -13.06
CA HIS A 151 -0.22 20.90 -14.39
C HIS A 151 -0.63 19.43 -14.31
N PRO A 152 -1.86 19.07 -14.75
CA PRO A 152 -2.27 17.67 -14.85
C PRO A 152 -1.29 16.89 -15.72
N MET A 153 -1.04 15.63 -15.38
CA MET A 153 -0.18 14.77 -16.19
C MET A 153 -0.83 13.43 -16.47
N GLY A 154 -0.63 12.93 -17.69
CA GLY A 154 -1.06 11.61 -18.11
C GLY A 154 -0.26 10.48 -17.43
N ALA A 155 -0.79 9.27 -17.50
CA ALA A 155 -0.12 8.07 -16.99
C ALA A 155 1.19 7.74 -17.75
N GLU A 156 1.31 8.20 -19.00
CA GLU A 156 2.51 8.02 -19.83
C GLU A 156 3.58 9.09 -19.56
N GLU A 157 3.18 10.23 -19.00
CA GLU A 157 4.07 11.38 -18.76
C GLU A 157 4.71 11.31 -17.37
N ALA A 158 4.05 10.66 -16.42
CA ALA A 158 4.48 10.64 -15.03
C ALA A 158 4.24 9.31 -14.33
N TRP A 159 5.25 8.89 -13.58
CA TRP A 159 5.20 7.75 -12.69
C TRP A 159 5.14 8.23 -11.24
N CYS A 160 4.38 7.51 -10.42
CA CYS A 160 4.55 7.56 -8.97
C CYS A 160 4.65 6.13 -8.46
N GLU A 161 5.28 5.95 -7.31
CA GLU A 161 5.50 4.60 -6.77
C GLU A 161 4.20 3.86 -6.40
N GLY A 162 3.10 4.59 -6.23
CA GLY A 162 1.76 4.00 -6.07
C GLY A 162 1.15 3.47 -7.36
N GLU A 163 1.71 3.86 -8.52
CA GLU A 163 1.36 3.52 -9.91
C GLU A 163 -0.02 3.98 -10.38
N GLU A 164 -1.05 3.74 -9.58
CA GLU A 164 -2.46 3.93 -9.94
C GLU A 164 -3.09 5.17 -9.29
N CYS A 165 -2.27 6.11 -8.81
CA CYS A 165 -2.80 7.34 -8.25
C CYS A 165 -3.34 8.25 -9.36
N PRO A 166 -4.48 8.91 -9.16
CA PRO A 166 -4.91 10.03 -10.00
C PRO A 166 -3.82 11.11 -10.05
N ARG A 167 -3.68 11.76 -11.21
CA ARG A 167 -2.63 12.77 -11.47
C ARG A 167 -3.22 14.10 -11.93
N ASP A 168 -4.50 14.32 -11.67
CA ASP A 168 -5.26 15.48 -12.16
C ASP A 168 -4.73 16.80 -11.58
N GLY A 169 -4.07 16.77 -10.42
CA GLY A 169 -3.43 17.92 -9.79
C GLY A 169 -1.93 18.08 -10.08
N GLY A 170 -1.36 17.25 -10.95
CA GLY A 170 0.08 17.22 -11.22
C GLY A 170 0.92 16.61 -10.09
N LEU A 171 2.23 16.86 -10.13
CA LEU A 171 3.18 16.42 -9.09
C LEU A 171 3.61 17.58 -8.20
N GLU A 172 3.87 17.26 -6.92
CA GLU A 172 4.39 18.23 -5.96
C GLU A 172 5.91 18.23 -5.92
N LEU A 173 6.48 19.43 -5.79
CA LEU A 173 7.93 19.64 -5.72
C LEU A 173 8.43 19.59 -4.29
N ILE A 174 9.42 18.75 -4.05
CA ILE A 174 10.27 18.76 -2.86
C ILE A 174 11.52 19.56 -3.21
N ARG A 175 11.52 20.85 -2.85
CA ARG A 175 12.69 21.72 -2.97
C ARG A 175 13.75 21.31 -1.95
N LYS A 176 15.03 21.42 -2.30
CA LYS A 176 16.16 21.00 -1.45
C LYS A 176 16.02 19.54 -0.99
N PRO A 177 15.95 18.57 -1.92
CA PRO A 177 15.67 17.17 -1.61
C PRO A 177 16.72 16.54 -0.65
N LYS A 178 17.92 17.11 -0.57
CA LYS A 178 18.96 16.74 0.42
C LYS A 178 18.52 16.93 1.88
N LEU A 179 17.49 17.75 2.14
CA LEU A 179 16.87 17.94 3.46
C LEU A 179 15.62 17.07 3.67
N ALA A 180 15.24 16.28 2.67
CA ALA A 180 14.16 15.32 2.77
C ALA A 180 14.70 13.93 3.13
N LEU A 181 13.91 13.18 3.88
CA LEU A 181 14.15 11.80 4.20
C LEU A 181 12.97 10.96 3.74
N VAL A 182 13.25 9.73 3.32
CA VAL A 182 12.26 8.79 2.78
C VAL A 182 12.37 7.45 3.50
N GLN A 183 11.24 6.79 3.73
CA GLN A 183 11.19 5.43 4.28
C GLN A 183 11.74 4.41 3.28
N PRO A 184 12.16 3.21 3.69
CA PRO A 184 12.33 2.06 2.79
C PRO A 184 11.12 1.85 1.89
N ARG A 185 11.38 1.38 0.66
CA ARG A 185 10.34 1.12 -0.34
C ARG A 185 9.28 0.13 0.16
N SER A 186 9.71 -0.85 0.93
CA SER A 186 8.87 -1.85 1.60
C SER A 186 7.77 -1.18 2.45
N LEU A 187 8.12 -0.26 3.34
CA LEU A 187 7.16 0.51 4.15
C LEU A 187 6.28 1.42 3.30
N ARG A 188 6.84 2.09 2.29
CA ARG A 188 6.04 2.97 1.41
C ARG A 188 4.91 2.22 0.70
N VAL A 189 5.21 1.04 0.16
CA VAL A 189 4.25 0.27 -0.65
C VAL A 189 3.28 -0.54 0.22
N PHE A 190 3.74 -1.10 1.34
CA PHE A 190 2.92 -2.04 2.13
C PHE A 190 2.35 -1.47 3.42
N LEU A 191 2.81 -0.30 3.87
CA LEU A 191 2.27 0.40 5.03
C LEU A 191 1.65 1.75 4.65
N ALA A 192 2.37 2.61 3.90
CA ALA A 192 1.86 3.94 3.60
C ALA A 192 0.75 3.93 2.54
N LEU A 193 0.92 3.17 1.46
CA LEU A 193 -0.06 3.13 0.37
C LEU A 193 -1.45 2.63 0.80
N PRO A 194 -1.60 1.56 1.61
CA PRO A 194 -2.92 1.10 2.08
C PRO A 194 -3.60 2.04 3.10
N GLN A 195 -2.90 3.05 3.63
CA GLN A 195 -3.35 3.85 4.77
C GLN A 195 -4.72 4.51 4.53
N ALA A 196 -4.96 5.06 3.34
CA ALA A 196 -6.23 5.73 3.04
C ALA A 196 -7.42 4.75 3.06
N VAL A 197 -7.21 3.52 2.58
CA VAL A 197 -8.24 2.47 2.61
C VAL A 197 -8.47 2.00 4.03
N GLU A 198 -7.40 1.84 4.80
CA GLU A 198 -7.49 1.46 6.21
C GLU A 198 -8.26 2.50 7.03
N GLU A 199 -7.93 3.79 6.89
CA GLU A 199 -8.64 4.87 7.58
C GLU A 199 -10.12 4.93 7.19
N ALA A 200 -10.43 4.79 5.89
CA ALA A 200 -11.80 4.76 5.42
C ALA A 200 -12.58 3.57 5.99
N ALA A 201 -11.99 2.36 6.00
CA ALA A 201 -12.61 1.17 6.53
C ALA A 201 -12.88 1.27 8.05
N LEU A 202 -11.90 1.76 8.82
CA LEU A 202 -12.08 1.95 10.26
C LEU A 202 -13.10 3.05 10.55
N SER A 203 -13.12 4.13 9.76
CA SER A 203 -14.09 5.21 9.92
C SER A 203 -15.54 4.76 9.70
N VAL A 204 -15.80 3.91 8.71
CA VAL A 204 -17.16 3.38 8.50
C VAL A 204 -17.59 2.42 9.61
N LEU A 205 -16.67 1.63 10.17
CA LEU A 205 -16.95 0.75 11.31
C LEU A 205 -17.30 1.58 12.55
N GLU A 206 -16.51 2.63 12.84
CA GLU A 206 -16.75 3.56 13.93
C GLU A 206 -18.10 4.28 13.78
N ALA A 207 -18.41 4.79 12.59
CA ALA A 207 -19.69 5.44 12.31
C ALA A 207 -20.89 4.49 12.47
N ALA A 208 -20.69 3.20 12.22
CA ALA A 208 -21.70 2.17 12.43
C ALA A 208 -21.76 1.64 13.87
N GLY A 209 -20.92 2.14 14.78
CA GLY A 209 -20.84 1.66 16.17
C GLY A 209 -20.23 0.26 16.32
N ILE A 210 -19.53 -0.25 15.31
CA ILE A 210 -18.91 -1.58 15.33
C ILE A 210 -17.51 -1.47 15.94
N GLY A 211 -17.36 -2.01 17.15
CA GLY A 211 -16.07 -2.07 17.83
C GLY A 211 -15.09 -3.01 17.13
N TRP A 212 -13.81 -2.69 17.19
CA TRP A 212 -12.74 -3.49 16.59
C TRP A 212 -11.47 -3.48 17.46
N SER A 213 -10.60 -4.47 17.26
CA SER A 213 -9.26 -4.53 17.84
C SER A 213 -8.27 -5.10 16.83
N SER A 214 -7.03 -4.60 16.81
CA SER A 214 -6.00 -5.12 15.92
C SER A 214 -5.68 -6.59 16.21
N VAL A 215 -5.45 -7.38 15.16
CA VAL A 215 -4.95 -8.75 15.27
C VAL A 215 -3.43 -8.71 15.46
N PRO A 216 -2.88 -9.32 16.53
CA PRO A 216 -1.43 -9.32 16.77
C PRO A 216 -0.66 -9.95 15.61
N GLY A 217 0.49 -9.36 15.26
CA GLY A 217 1.40 -9.89 14.23
C GLY A 217 0.92 -9.74 12.79
N GLU A 218 -0.26 -9.16 12.54
CA GLU A 218 -0.80 -9.00 11.20
C GLU A 218 -1.13 -7.54 10.88
N LEU A 219 -0.35 -6.95 9.96
CA LEU A 219 -0.54 -5.57 9.52
C LEU A 219 -1.90 -5.42 8.82
N GLY A 220 -2.65 -4.39 9.21
CA GLY A 220 -3.95 -4.08 8.61
C GLY A 220 -5.03 -5.13 8.87
N ALA A 221 -4.88 -5.98 9.91
CA ALA A 221 -5.89 -6.94 10.30
C ALA A 221 -6.57 -6.54 11.62
N TYR A 222 -7.89 -6.68 11.65
CA TYR A 222 -8.75 -6.24 12.73
C TYR A 222 -9.82 -7.28 13.03
N ARG A 223 -10.00 -7.61 14.31
CA ARG A 223 -11.09 -8.42 14.79
C ARG A 223 -12.27 -7.54 15.18
N LEU A 224 -13.45 -7.86 14.67
CA LEU A 224 -14.68 -7.15 15.00
C LEU A 224 -15.28 -7.68 16.31
N ARG A 225 -15.95 -6.79 17.04
CA ARG A 225 -16.75 -7.10 18.23
C ARG A 225 -18.22 -7.09 17.84
N VAL A 226 -18.65 -8.12 17.12
CA VAL A 226 -20.04 -8.30 16.66
C VAL A 226 -20.86 -9.10 17.66
N THR A 227 -22.14 -8.76 17.80
CA THR A 227 -23.11 -9.44 18.65
C THR A 227 -23.74 -10.59 17.87
N GLY A 228 -23.12 -11.77 17.88
CA GLY A 228 -23.64 -12.91 17.12
C GLY A 228 -22.94 -14.25 17.32
N GLY A 229 -21.95 -14.33 18.21
CA GLY A 229 -21.13 -15.54 18.41
C GLY A 229 -20.13 -15.82 17.29
N GLU A 230 -20.41 -15.39 16.06
CA GLU A 230 -19.50 -15.45 14.92
C GLU A 230 -18.26 -14.57 15.15
N THR A 231 -17.09 -15.13 14.87
CA THR A 231 -15.82 -14.42 14.84
C THR A 231 -15.57 -13.87 13.44
N VAL A 232 -15.40 -12.55 13.35
CA VAL A 232 -15.23 -11.84 12.07
C VAL A 232 -13.95 -11.03 12.10
N ASP A 233 -13.08 -11.25 11.12
CA ASP A 233 -11.89 -10.42 10.88
C ASP A 233 -12.07 -9.55 9.63
N VAL A 234 -11.38 -8.42 9.62
CA VAL A 234 -11.24 -7.49 8.50
C VAL A 234 -9.76 -7.38 8.18
N ARG A 235 -9.38 -7.64 6.92
CA ARG A 235 -8.00 -7.53 6.42
C ARG A 235 -7.92 -6.46 5.34
N ILE A 236 -7.24 -5.36 5.63
CA ILE A 236 -7.03 -4.27 4.68
C ILE A 236 -5.82 -4.59 3.79
N ARG A 237 -6.02 -4.53 2.48
CA ARG A 237 -4.98 -4.87 1.49
C ARG A 237 -5.05 -3.90 0.31
N ASP A 238 -3.90 -3.35 -0.08
CA ASP A 238 -3.73 -2.65 -1.37
C ASP A 238 -2.77 -3.46 -2.23
N ARG A 239 -3.32 -4.44 -2.97
CA ARG A 239 -2.58 -5.42 -3.79
C ARG A 239 -3.07 -5.33 -5.23
N LEU A 240 -2.17 -5.08 -6.17
CA LEU A 240 -2.53 -5.02 -7.59
C LEU A 240 -2.95 -6.39 -8.12
N GLU A 241 -2.33 -7.45 -7.61
CA GLU A 241 -2.49 -8.79 -8.17
C GLU A 241 -3.42 -9.66 -7.31
N PRO A 242 -4.68 -9.86 -7.72
CA PRO A 242 -5.67 -10.57 -6.90
C PRO A 242 -5.30 -12.04 -6.67
N GLY A 243 -4.58 -12.66 -7.61
CA GLY A 243 -4.09 -14.04 -7.46
C GLY A 243 -3.00 -14.15 -6.39
N LEU A 244 -2.04 -13.22 -6.36
CA LEU A 244 -1.03 -13.14 -5.29
C LEU A 244 -1.65 -12.82 -3.93
N LEU A 245 -2.65 -11.93 -3.90
CA LEU A 245 -3.41 -11.63 -2.68
C LEU A 245 -4.09 -12.90 -2.13
N ALA A 246 -4.79 -13.65 -2.97
CA ALA A 246 -5.43 -14.91 -2.58
C ALA A 246 -4.42 -15.95 -2.10
N ALA A 247 -3.29 -16.11 -2.81
CA ALA A 247 -2.23 -17.03 -2.43
C ALA A 247 -1.60 -16.67 -1.07
N GLY A 248 -1.39 -15.37 -0.80
CA GLY A 248 -0.91 -14.89 0.49
C GLY A 248 -1.86 -15.19 1.65
N ILE A 249 -3.18 -15.07 1.43
CA ILE A 249 -4.19 -15.45 2.43
C ILE A 249 -4.21 -16.97 2.63
N ALA A 250 -4.14 -17.75 1.55
CA ALA A 250 -4.14 -19.20 1.61
C ALA A 250 -2.92 -19.76 2.37
N HIS A 251 -1.77 -19.07 2.31
CA HIS A 251 -0.58 -19.45 3.04
C HIS A 251 -0.71 -19.27 4.56
N SER A 252 -1.51 -18.29 5.01
CA SER A 252 -1.80 -18.05 6.43
C SER A 252 -3.31 -17.80 6.60
N PRO A 253 -4.11 -18.90 6.54
CA PRO A 253 -5.55 -18.79 6.53
C PRO A 253 -6.06 -18.26 7.88
N PRO A 254 -7.04 -17.34 7.88
CA PRO A 254 -7.69 -16.92 9.10
C PRO A 254 -8.37 -18.11 9.80
N SER A 255 -8.28 -18.17 11.12
CA SER A 255 -8.97 -19.16 11.95
C SER A 255 -10.40 -18.76 12.32
N VAL A 256 -10.88 -17.61 11.84
CA VAL A 256 -12.19 -17.03 12.19
C VAL A 256 -13.29 -17.44 11.22
N ASP A 257 -14.53 -17.43 11.67
CA ASP A 257 -15.67 -17.90 10.87
C ASP A 257 -15.77 -17.17 9.53
N ARG A 258 -15.57 -15.85 9.52
CA ARG A 258 -15.61 -15.02 8.32
C ARG A 258 -14.53 -13.96 8.28
N THR A 259 -14.08 -13.62 7.08
CA THR A 259 -13.09 -12.55 6.87
C THR A 259 -13.49 -11.66 5.70
N PHE A 260 -13.55 -10.36 5.97
CA PHE A 260 -13.69 -9.34 4.94
C PHE A 260 -12.30 -8.87 4.48
N VAL A 261 -11.99 -9.06 3.21
CA VAL A 261 -10.77 -8.55 2.59
C VAL A 261 -11.11 -7.22 1.94
N VAL A 262 -10.67 -6.13 2.54
CA VAL A 262 -11.00 -4.77 2.10
C VAL A 262 -9.89 -4.24 1.21
N VAL A 263 -10.24 -3.91 -0.03
CA VAL A 263 -9.33 -3.33 -1.01
C VAL A 263 -9.79 -1.93 -1.44
N PRO A 264 -8.92 -1.10 -2.02
CA PRO A 264 -9.35 0.14 -2.65
C PRO A 264 -10.48 -0.09 -3.67
N GLN A 265 -11.46 0.83 -3.71
CA GLN A 265 -12.60 0.78 -4.63
C GLN A 265 -12.15 0.60 -6.09
N ARG A 266 -11.17 1.39 -6.54
CA ARG A 266 -10.58 1.30 -7.89
C ARG A 266 -10.06 -0.10 -8.27
N LEU A 267 -9.63 -0.90 -7.29
CA LEU A 267 -9.16 -2.27 -7.53
C LEU A 267 -10.33 -3.24 -7.57
N ALA A 268 -11.29 -3.09 -6.65
CA ALA A 268 -12.49 -3.91 -6.63
C ALA A 268 -13.34 -3.76 -7.91
N ASP A 269 -13.35 -2.56 -8.50
CA ASP A 269 -14.10 -2.23 -9.73
C ASP A 269 -13.35 -2.64 -11.00
N ARG A 270 -12.08 -3.04 -10.89
CA ARG A 270 -11.32 -3.51 -12.06
C ARG A 270 -11.94 -4.80 -12.57
N THR A 271 -12.20 -4.82 -13.88
CA THR A 271 -12.77 -5.98 -14.58
C THR A 271 -12.03 -7.27 -14.21
N GLY A 272 -12.78 -8.23 -13.67
CA GLY A 272 -12.27 -9.54 -13.30
C GLY A 272 -11.42 -9.60 -12.04
N TYR A 273 -11.15 -8.49 -11.33
CA TYR A 273 -10.34 -8.51 -10.11
C TYR A 273 -10.96 -9.40 -9.02
N ARG A 274 -12.25 -9.18 -8.72
CA ARG A 274 -13.03 -9.97 -7.76
C ARG A 274 -13.07 -11.45 -8.15
N ALA A 275 -13.40 -11.74 -9.42
CA ALA A 275 -13.49 -13.10 -9.93
C ALA A 275 -12.14 -13.85 -9.84
N ARG A 276 -11.04 -13.19 -10.22
CA ARG A 276 -9.69 -13.76 -10.13
C ARG A 276 -9.29 -14.05 -8.68
N PHE A 277 -9.54 -13.11 -7.76
CA PHE A 277 -9.30 -13.31 -6.33
C PHE A 277 -10.05 -14.56 -5.82
N THR A 278 -11.36 -14.64 -6.06
CA THR A 278 -12.19 -15.76 -5.61
C THR A 278 -11.76 -17.08 -6.24
N SER A 279 -11.44 -17.10 -7.55
CA SER A 279 -10.99 -18.32 -8.23
C SER A 279 -9.64 -18.84 -7.72
N ALA A 280 -8.76 -17.94 -7.28
CA ALA A 280 -7.42 -18.25 -6.78
C ALA A 280 -7.44 -18.74 -5.32
N LEU A 281 -8.54 -18.52 -4.58
CA LEU A 281 -8.70 -19.07 -3.25
C LEU A 281 -8.96 -20.58 -3.29
N PRO A 282 -8.43 -21.36 -2.33
CA PRO A 282 -8.87 -22.71 -2.04
C PRO A 282 -10.38 -22.76 -1.73
N ALA A 283 -11.05 -23.84 -2.12
CA ALA A 283 -12.50 -23.99 -1.95
C ALA A 283 -12.97 -23.74 -0.51
N SER A 284 -12.23 -24.27 0.49
CA SER A 284 -12.53 -24.10 1.91
C SER A 284 -12.48 -22.65 2.41
N LEU A 285 -11.79 -21.75 1.70
CA LEU A 285 -11.73 -20.33 2.04
C LEU A 285 -12.75 -19.51 1.26
N ARG A 286 -13.22 -19.95 0.09
CA ARG A 286 -14.15 -19.17 -0.75
C ARG A 286 -15.44 -18.81 -0.04
N GLU A 287 -15.97 -19.72 0.77
CA GLU A 287 -17.23 -19.52 1.50
C GLU A 287 -17.09 -18.55 2.69
N ARG A 288 -15.87 -18.37 3.20
CA ARG A 288 -15.57 -17.58 4.40
C ARG A 288 -14.91 -16.24 4.09
N MET A 289 -14.44 -16.04 2.87
CA MET A 289 -13.75 -14.82 2.44
C MET A 289 -14.67 -13.94 1.60
N VAL A 290 -14.81 -12.67 1.99
CA VAL A 290 -15.59 -11.68 1.24
C VAL A 290 -14.67 -10.54 0.82
N LEU A 291 -14.42 -10.41 -0.49
CA LEU A 291 -13.71 -9.24 -1.01
C LEU A 291 -14.67 -8.05 -1.05
N THR A 292 -14.31 -6.95 -0.42
CA THR A 292 -15.14 -5.74 -0.34
C THR A 292 -14.29 -4.47 -0.39
N THR A 293 -14.94 -3.33 -0.27
CA THR A 293 -14.34 -1.99 -0.22
C THR A 293 -14.74 -1.32 1.09
N PRO A 294 -14.14 -0.18 1.47
CA PRO A 294 -14.55 0.53 2.67
C PRO A 294 -16.06 0.82 2.70
N THR A 295 -16.66 1.24 1.58
CA THR A 295 -18.09 1.53 1.50
C THR A 295 -18.95 0.26 1.58
N GLY A 296 -18.48 -0.85 1.01
CA GLY A 296 -19.18 -2.14 1.04
C GLY A 296 -19.01 -2.94 2.33
N LEU A 297 -18.18 -2.49 3.28
CA LEU A 297 -17.83 -3.26 4.48
C LEU A 297 -19.02 -3.42 5.44
N VAL A 298 -19.63 -2.31 5.86
CA VAL A 298 -20.75 -2.34 6.83
C VAL A 298 -21.98 -3.05 6.26
N PRO A 299 -22.44 -2.78 5.02
CA PRO A 299 -23.54 -3.55 4.42
C PRO A 299 -23.25 -5.06 4.40
N GLY A 300 -22.03 -5.43 4.01
CA GLY A 300 -21.59 -6.83 3.99
C GLY A 300 -21.60 -7.50 5.36
N ILE A 301 -21.22 -6.78 6.42
CA ILE A 301 -21.29 -7.28 7.81
C ILE A 301 -22.75 -7.49 8.25
N ARG A 302 -23.66 -6.61 7.83
CA ARG A 302 -25.09 -6.68 8.20
C ARG A 302 -25.88 -7.72 7.41
N GLY A 303 -25.29 -8.34 6.39
CA GLY A 303 -26.01 -9.22 5.48
C GLY A 303 -27.01 -8.48 4.59
N GLU A 304 -26.81 -7.17 4.41
CA GLU A 304 -27.51 -6.38 3.41
C GLU A 304 -26.83 -6.72 2.08
N ASP A 305 -27.41 -7.64 1.32
CA ASP A 305 -26.87 -8.09 0.03
C ASP A 305 -26.46 -6.88 -0.82
N GLN A 306 -25.24 -6.94 -1.38
CA GLN A 306 -24.88 -6.17 -2.56
C GLN A 306 -25.63 -6.79 -3.74
N ALA A 307 -26.93 -6.53 -3.83
CA ALA A 307 -27.69 -6.78 -5.04
C ALA A 307 -27.09 -5.89 -6.14
N ASP A 308 -26.46 -6.53 -7.12
CA ASP A 308 -26.08 -6.03 -8.44
C ASP A 308 -25.23 -4.74 -8.51
N ALA A 309 -23.93 -4.93 -8.75
CA ALA A 309 -23.10 -4.02 -9.55
C ALA A 309 -22.02 -4.81 -10.31
#